data_AF-A0A8T2UKW5-F1
#
_entry.id   AF-A0A8T2UKW5-F1
#
_cell.length_a   1.000
_cell.length_b   1.000
_cell.length_c   1.000
_cell.angle_alpha   90.00
_cell.angle_beta   90.00
_cell.angle_gamma   90.00
#
_symmetry.space_group_name_H-M   'P 1'
#
loop_
_entity.id
_entity.type
_entity.pdbx_description
1 polymer ?
#
loop_
_entity_poly.entity_id
_entity_poly.type
_entity_poly.pdbx_seq_one_letter_code
_entity_poly.pdbx_strand_id
1 'polypeptide(L)'
;MVNISIVAPSFINYPTLIFMAATAIAVGLGSSTHDHRDVEGDRVSGGRVTLPIMLGNMPARVVTNFLLLCCWATLHASLLYLNRPFNAATSFVILVWCLLLCFRTWTLQSPSEDHKTYSLFVYLYSFVNIAYYWAV
;
A
#
# COMPACT_ATOMS: atom_id res chain seq x y z
N MET A 1 47.28 11.82 7.65
CA MET A 1 46.24 11.19 8.48
C MET A 1 44.90 11.73 7.99
N VAL A 2 44.12 10.91 7.26
CA VAL A 2 42.80 11.30 6.74
C VAL A 2 41.81 11.15 7.89
N ASN A 3 41.22 12.27 8.31
CA ASN A 3 40.21 12.28 9.37
C ASN A 3 38.89 11.81 8.75
N ILE A 4 38.64 10.50 8.79
CA ILE A 4 37.34 9.92 8.43
C ILE A 4 36.42 10.19 9.60
N SER A 5 35.80 11.37 9.61
CA SER A 5 34.66 11.65 10.46
C SER A 5 33.57 10.66 10.06
N ILE A 6 33.37 9.62 10.87
CA ILE A 6 32.18 8.78 10.79
C ILE A 6 31.02 9.72 11.11
N VAL A 7 30.37 10.24 10.07
CA VAL A 7 29.11 10.96 10.21
C VAL A 7 28.15 9.95 10.82
N ALA A 8 27.86 10.11 12.12
CA ALA A 8 26.84 9.32 12.79
C ALA A 8 25.58 9.37 11.93
N PRO A 9 24.94 8.22 11.62
CA PRO A 9 23.80 8.20 10.73
C PRO A 9 22.75 9.16 11.30
N SER A 10 22.38 10.17 10.50
CA SER A 10 21.30 11.08 10.82
C SER A 10 20.09 10.26 11.22
N PHE A 11 19.59 10.46 12.44
CA PHE A 11 18.37 9.81 12.94
C PHE A 11 17.27 9.93 11.87
N ILE A 12 16.64 8.80 11.52
CA ILE A 12 15.52 8.79 10.58
C ILE A 12 14.44 9.73 11.14
N ASN A 13 14.06 10.75 10.37
CA ASN A 13 13.05 11.70 10.83
C ASN A 13 11.67 11.02 10.94
N TYR A 14 10.82 11.52 11.84
CA TYR A 14 9.49 10.93 12.08
C TYR A 14 8.63 10.75 10.81
N PRO A 15 8.60 11.68 9.85
CA PRO A 15 7.85 11.49 8.60
C PRO A 15 8.31 10.28 7.80
N THR A 16 9.62 10.04 7.74
CA THR A 16 10.20 8.90 7.04
C THR A 16 9.90 7.59 7.75
N LEU A 17 9.91 7.55 9.08
CA LEU A 17 9.46 6.37 9.83
C LEU A 17 7.97 6.07 9.58
N ILE A 18 7.12 7.10 9.60
CA ILE A 18 5.69 6.96 9.32
C ILE A 18 5.48 6.45 7.89
N PHE A 19 6.23 6.98 6.93
CA PHE A 19 6.20 6.53 5.54
C PHE A 19 6.64 5.07 5.41
N MET A 20 7.75 4.67 6.03
CA MET A 20 8.23 3.28 6.02
C MET A 20 7.21 2.33 6.63
N ALA A 21 6.54 2.73 7.72
CA ALA A 21 5.47 1.93 8.31
C ALA A 21 4.27 1.82 7.36
N ALA A 22 3.89 2.92 6.71
CA ALA A 22 2.80 2.93 5.73
C ALA A 22 3.12 2.04 4.51
N THR A 23 4.35 2.08 3.98
CA THR A 23 4.73 1.23 2.85
C THR A 23 4.83 -0.24 3.23
N ALA A 24 5.28 -0.57 4.44
CA ALA A 24 5.25 -1.94 4.94
C ALA A 24 3.81 -2.48 5.02
N ILE A 25 2.87 -1.66 5.51
CA ILE A 25 1.43 -2.00 5.52
C ILE A 25 0.91 -2.16 4.08
N ALA A 26 1.29 -1.25 3.17
CA ALA A 26 0.93 -1.33 1.75
C ALA A 26 1.41 -2.66 1.12
N VAL A 27 2.64 -3.09 1.39
CA VAL A 27 3.14 -4.37 0.88
C VAL A 27 2.29 -5.54 1.37
N GLY A 28 1.92 -5.57 2.66
CA GLY A 28 1.00 -6.56 3.22
C GLY A 28 -0.41 -6.54 2.59
N LEU A 29 -0.86 -5.36 2.15
CA LEU A 29 -2.10 -5.19 1.39
C LEU A 29 -2.00 -5.68 -0.05
N GLY A 30 -0.84 -5.45 -0.69
CA GLY A 30 -0.54 -5.97 -2.01
C GLY A 30 -0.60 -7.48 -2.05
N SER A 31 -0.03 -8.15 -1.03
CA SER A 31 -0.20 -9.59 -0.86
C SER A 31 -1.66 -9.98 -0.66
N SER A 32 -2.42 -9.26 0.16
CA SER A 32 -3.86 -9.55 0.35
C SER A 32 -4.67 -9.42 -0.95
N THR A 33 -4.38 -8.43 -1.78
CA THR A 33 -5.05 -8.23 -3.09
C THR A 33 -4.69 -9.33 -4.08
N HIS A 34 -3.43 -9.76 -4.07
CA HIS A 34 -2.94 -10.89 -4.85
C HIS A 34 -3.60 -12.21 -4.41
N ASP A 35 -3.79 -12.41 -3.10
CA ASP A 35 -4.41 -13.62 -2.56
C ASP A 35 -5.87 -13.80 -3.02
N HIS A 36 -6.62 -12.70 -3.27
CA HIS A 36 -7.99 -12.78 -3.82
C HIS A 36 -8.02 -13.40 -5.24
N ARG A 37 -6.95 -13.22 -6.02
CA ARG A 37 -6.81 -13.82 -7.35
C ARG A 37 -6.53 -15.32 -7.26
N ASP A 38 -5.70 -15.72 -6.30
CA ASP A 38 -5.08 -17.04 -6.26
C ASP A 38 -5.72 -18.02 -5.26
N VAL A 39 -6.89 -17.68 -4.72
CA VAL A 39 -7.61 -18.49 -3.71
C VAL A 39 -7.69 -19.97 -4.07
N GLU A 40 -8.03 -20.29 -5.33
CA GLU A 40 -8.18 -21.69 -5.74
C GLU A 40 -6.84 -22.43 -5.80
N GLY A 41 -5.79 -21.77 -6.31
CA GLY A 41 -4.43 -22.33 -6.32
C GLY A 41 -3.88 -22.53 -4.91
N ASP A 42 -4.16 -21.60 -4.00
CA ASP A 42 -3.77 -21.68 -2.59
C ASP A 42 -4.48 -22.83 -1.86
N ARG A 43 -5.76 -23.07 -2.16
CA ARG A 43 -6.51 -24.23 -1.63
C ARG A 43 -5.92 -25.55 -2.09
N VAL A 44 -5.63 -25.69 -3.39
CA VAL A 44 -5.05 -26.92 -3.95
C VAL A 44 -3.65 -27.19 -3.39
N SER A 45 -2.89 -26.13 -3.08
CA SER A 45 -1.56 -26.25 -2.49
C SER A 45 -1.57 -26.80 -1.05
N GLY A 46 -2.73 -26.83 -0.39
CA GLY A 46 -2.96 -27.53 0.89
C GLY A 46 -2.32 -26.91 2.14
N GLY A 47 -1.32 -26.03 1.99
CA GLY A 47 -0.57 -25.45 3.11
C GLY A 47 -0.67 -23.92 3.27
N ARG A 48 -1.32 -23.20 2.33
CA ARG A 48 -1.43 -21.74 2.38
C ARG A 48 -2.73 -21.30 3.04
N VAL A 49 -2.61 -20.48 4.08
CA VAL A 49 -3.74 -19.90 4.81
C VAL A 49 -3.74 -18.40 4.54
N THR A 50 -4.47 -17.98 3.51
CA THR A 50 -4.59 -16.57 3.10
C THR A 50 -5.87 -15.93 3.64
N LEU A 51 -5.92 -14.61 3.64
CA LEU A 51 -7.06 -13.85 4.17
C LEU A 51 -8.42 -14.28 3.56
N PRO A 52 -8.53 -14.49 2.23
CA PRO A 52 -9.79 -14.95 1.63
C PRO A 52 -10.14 -16.40 1.96
N ILE A 53 -9.14 -17.24 2.28
CA ILE A 53 -9.36 -18.62 2.75
C ILE A 53 -9.88 -18.61 4.20
N MET A 54 -9.29 -17.77 5.07
CA MET A 54 -9.67 -17.70 6.48
C MET A 54 -11.04 -17.05 6.72
N LEU A 55 -11.28 -15.91 6.07
CA LEU A 55 -12.45 -15.07 6.34
C LEU A 55 -13.54 -15.18 5.27
N GLY A 56 -13.25 -15.86 4.15
CA GLY A 56 -14.08 -15.82 2.96
C GLY A 56 -13.88 -14.56 2.12
N ASN A 57 -14.43 -14.56 0.91
CA ASN A 57 -14.17 -13.54 -0.12
C ASN A 57 -14.55 -12.12 0.32
N MET A 58 -15.80 -11.90 0.73
CA MET A 58 -16.30 -10.55 1.05
C MET A 58 -15.67 -9.95 2.32
N PRO A 59 -15.59 -10.67 3.46
CA PRO A 59 -14.94 -10.11 4.65
C PRO A 59 -13.46 -9.79 4.41
N ALA A 60 -12.75 -10.64 3.66
CA ALA A 60 -11.38 -10.36 3.28
C ALA A 60 -11.26 -9.08 2.43
N ARG A 61 -12.18 -8.82 1.49
CA ARG A 61 -12.22 -7.58 0.71
C ARG A 61 -12.49 -6.35 1.56
N VAL A 62 -13.38 -6.45 2.54
CA VAL A 62 -13.63 -5.36 3.51
C VAL A 62 -12.35 -5.02 4.28
N VAL A 63 -11.66 -6.03 4.80
CA VAL A 63 -10.38 -5.83 5.51
C VAL A 63 -9.32 -5.22 4.60
N THR A 64 -9.17 -5.73 3.36
CA THR A 64 -8.25 -5.17 2.37
C THR A 64 -8.55 -3.69 2.08
N ASN A 65 -9.83 -3.33 1.87
CA ASN A 65 -10.24 -1.96 1.60
C ASN A 65 -10.02 -1.03 2.79
N PHE A 66 -10.38 -1.48 4.00
CA PHE A 66 -10.17 -0.73 5.22
C PHE A 66 -8.68 -0.41 5.41
N LEU A 67 -7.82 -1.42 5.30
CA LEU A 67 -6.39 -1.26 5.46
C LEU A 67 -5.79 -0.36 4.36
N LEU A 68 -6.29 -0.42 3.12
CA LEU A 68 -5.86 0.47 2.03
C LEU A 68 -6.14 1.94 2.36
N LEU A 69 -7.31 2.25 2.92
CA LEU A 69 -7.66 3.60 3.34
C LEU A 69 -6.85 4.06 4.57
N CYS A 70 -6.56 3.16 5.51
CA CYS A 70 -5.64 3.43 6.61
C CYS A 70 -4.23 3.75 6.11
N CYS A 71 -3.73 3.00 5.13
CA CYS A 71 -2.43 3.27 4.51
C CYS A 71 -2.41 4.66 3.84
N TRP A 72 -3.46 5.04 3.12
CA TRP A 72 -3.59 6.38 2.56
C TRP A 72 -3.58 7.45 3.65
N ALA A 73 -4.36 7.29 4.72
CA ALA A 73 -4.44 8.28 5.79
C ALA A 73 -3.07 8.51 6.46
N THR A 74 -2.31 7.44 6.70
CA THR A 74 -0.95 7.52 7.25
C THR A 74 0.01 8.25 6.30
N LEU A 75 -0.07 7.97 5.00
CA LEU A 75 0.73 8.65 3.99
C LEU A 75 0.32 10.12 3.80
N HIS A 76 -0.98 10.42 3.86
CA HIS A 76 -1.49 11.78 3.82
C HIS A 76 -0.91 12.60 4.98
N ALA A 77 -0.92 12.05 6.20
CA ALA A 77 -0.34 12.70 7.37
C ALA A 77 1.17 12.97 7.21
N SER A 78 1.94 12.00 6.68
CA SER A 78 3.38 12.22 6.45
C SER A 78 3.65 13.27 5.37
N LEU A 79 2.88 13.27 4.27
CA LEU A 79 3.00 14.26 3.20
C LEU A 79 2.60 15.67 3.67
N LEU A 80 1.53 15.81 4.46
CA LEU A 80 1.14 17.11 5.03
C LEU A 80 2.18 17.64 6.01
N TYR A 81 2.80 16.78 6.81
CA TYR A 81 3.87 17.19 7.73
C TYR A 81 5.06 17.83 6.98
N LEU A 82 5.41 17.31 5.80
CA LEU A 82 6.49 17.87 4.97
C LEU A 82 6.14 19.25 4.36
N ASN A 83 4.86 19.65 4.38
CA ASN A 83 4.33 20.98 4.03
C ASN A 83 4.88 21.58 2.71
N ARG A 84 4.97 20.76 1.65
CA ARG A 84 5.33 21.22 0.30
C ARG A 84 4.07 21.53 -0.52
N PRO A 85 4.12 22.49 -1.46
CA PRO A 85 2.94 22.93 -2.22
C PRO A 85 2.26 21.80 -3.01
N PHE A 86 3.01 20.79 -3.45
CA PHE A 86 2.48 19.68 -4.24
C PHE A 86 1.94 18.51 -3.39
N ASN A 87 2.22 18.47 -2.09
CA ASN A 87 1.91 17.29 -1.26
C ASN A 87 0.40 17.06 -1.08
N ALA A 88 -0.39 18.13 -0.96
CA ALA A 88 -1.85 18.04 -0.88
C ALA A 88 -2.44 17.49 -2.19
N ALA A 89 -1.98 17.98 -3.34
CA ALA A 89 -2.41 17.49 -4.65
C ALA A 89 -2.03 16.02 -4.87
N THR A 90 -0.78 15.65 -4.56
CA THR A 90 -0.30 14.26 -4.60
C THR A 90 -1.17 13.36 -3.72
N SER A 91 -1.45 13.78 -2.49
CA SER A 91 -2.26 12.98 -1.59
C SER A 91 -3.72 12.83 -2.05
N PHE A 92 -4.28 13.86 -2.68
CA PHE A 92 -5.61 13.78 -3.30
C PHE A 92 -5.63 12.78 -4.47
N VAL A 93 -4.61 12.79 -5.34
CA VAL A 93 -4.47 11.80 -6.41
C VAL A 93 -4.42 10.38 -5.85
N ILE A 94 -3.65 10.16 -4.79
CA ILE A 94 -3.57 8.85 -4.11
C ILE A 94 -4.93 8.47 -3.53
N LEU A 95 -5.67 9.40 -2.90
CA LEU A 95 -7.01 9.13 -2.37
C LEU A 95 -7.95 8.62 -3.47
N VAL A 96 -8.02 9.34 -4.59
CA VAL A 96 -8.87 8.97 -5.73
C VAL A 96 -8.50 7.58 -6.24
N TRP A 97 -7.21 7.26 -6.29
CA TRP A 97 -6.74 5.94 -6.72
C TRP A 97 -7.10 4.85 -5.70
N CYS A 98 -6.96 5.10 -4.40
CA CYS A 98 -7.41 4.18 -3.35
C CYS A 98 -8.91 3.92 -3.44
N LEU A 99 -9.73 4.95 -3.66
CA LEU A 99 -11.18 4.81 -3.82
C LEU A 99 -11.53 4.00 -5.08
N LEU A 100 -10.80 4.20 -6.18
CA LEU A 100 -10.94 3.38 -7.39
C LEU A 100 -10.63 1.90 -7.08
N LEU A 101 -9.55 1.62 -6.36
CA LEU A 101 -9.21 0.24 -5.97
C LEU A 101 -10.29 -0.35 -5.05
N CYS A 102 -10.78 0.39 -4.06
CA CYS A 102 -11.88 -0.06 -3.19
C CYS A 102 -13.16 -0.36 -3.97
N PHE A 103 -13.50 0.48 -4.96
CA PHE A 103 -14.63 0.24 -5.83
C PHE A 103 -14.45 -1.04 -6.64
N ARG A 104 -13.27 -1.23 -7.24
CA ARG A 104 -12.96 -2.42 -8.06
C ARG A 104 -12.97 -3.69 -7.22
N THR A 105 -12.30 -3.71 -6.07
CA THR A 105 -12.31 -4.88 -5.18
C THR A 105 -13.72 -5.23 -4.71
N TRP A 106 -14.58 -4.24 -4.48
CA TRP A 106 -15.96 -4.46 -4.06
C TRP A 106 -16.85 -4.98 -5.19
N THR A 107 -16.72 -4.45 -6.41
CA THR A 107 -17.68 -4.71 -7.51
C THR A 107 -17.20 -5.74 -8.52
N LEU A 108 -15.89 -5.83 -8.78
CA LEU A 108 -15.29 -6.65 -9.84
C LEU A 108 -14.50 -7.81 -9.24
N GLN A 109 -15.21 -8.86 -8.85
CA GLN A 109 -14.68 -9.95 -8.01
C GLN A 109 -14.25 -11.21 -8.80
N SER A 110 -14.05 -11.10 -10.11
CA SER A 110 -13.51 -12.23 -10.89
C SER A 110 -11.98 -12.28 -10.77
N PRO A 111 -11.35 -13.47 -10.84
CA PRO A 111 -9.89 -13.58 -10.77
C PRO A 111 -9.15 -12.71 -11.82
N SER A 112 -9.73 -12.57 -13.01
CA SER A 112 -9.20 -11.70 -14.06
C SER A 112 -9.24 -10.20 -13.69
N GLU A 113 -10.29 -9.75 -13.00
CA GLU A 113 -10.43 -8.36 -12.56
C GLU A 113 -9.61 -8.09 -11.29
N ASP A 114 -9.46 -9.07 -10.40
CA ASP A 114 -8.57 -9.02 -9.26
C ASP A 114 -7.11 -8.91 -9.70
N HIS A 115 -6.70 -9.62 -10.77
CA HIS A 115 -5.38 -9.46 -11.36
C HIS A 115 -5.11 -8.02 -11.82
N LYS A 116 -6.05 -7.41 -12.55
CA LYS A 116 -5.94 -6.01 -12.99
C LYS A 116 -5.90 -5.06 -11.78
N THR A 117 -6.71 -5.33 -10.76
CA THR A 117 -6.75 -4.53 -9.53
C THR A 117 -5.42 -4.61 -8.77
N TYR A 118 -4.80 -5.81 -8.70
CA TYR A 118 -3.45 -5.98 -8.18
C TYR A 118 -2.42 -5.20 -8.99
N SER A 119 -2.46 -5.25 -10.33
CA SER A 119 -1.55 -4.45 -11.17
C SER A 119 -1.70 -2.94 -10.92
N LEU A 120 -2.94 -2.45 -10.80
CA LEU A 120 -3.20 -1.05 -10.44
C LEU A 120 -2.68 -0.70 -9.05
N PHE A 121 -2.80 -1.61 -8.08
CA PHE A 121 -2.21 -1.44 -6.76
C PHE A 121 -0.68 -1.33 -6.82
N VAL A 122 -0.02 -2.16 -7.62
CA VAL A 122 1.44 -2.09 -7.82
C VAL A 122 1.85 -0.75 -8.44
N TYR A 123 1.11 -0.25 -9.43
CA TYR A 123 1.36 1.08 -9.99
C TYR A 123 1.18 2.20 -8.97
N LEU A 124 0.14 2.13 -8.13
CA LEU A 124 -0.05 3.06 -7.03
C LEU A 124 1.12 3.00 -6.04
N TYR A 125 1.57 1.81 -5.67
CA TYR A 125 2.72 1.61 -4.79
C TYR A 125 4.00 2.24 -5.37
N SER A 126 4.29 2.01 -6.65
CA SER A 126 5.43 2.64 -7.33
C SER A 126 5.30 4.16 -7.37
N PHE A 127 4.11 4.68 -7.70
CA PHE A 127 3.85 6.11 -7.71
C PHE A 127 4.08 6.76 -6.34
N VAL A 128 3.56 6.14 -5.26
CA VAL A 128 3.73 6.62 -3.88
C VAL A 128 5.21 6.71 -3.49
N ASN A 129 6.00 5.69 -3.83
CA ASN A 129 7.44 5.68 -3.52
C ASN A 129 8.19 6.80 -4.26
N ILE A 130 7.90 6.99 -5.56
CA ILE A 130 8.49 8.07 -6.35
C ILE A 130 8.07 9.43 -5.79
N ALA A 131 6.77 9.62 -5.54
CA ALA A 131 6.24 10.89 -5.06
C ALA A 131 6.79 11.26 -3.68
N TYR A 132 6.96 10.29 -2.78
CA TYR A 132 7.56 10.52 -1.47
C TYR A 132 9.06 10.85 -1.56
N TYR A 133 9.81 10.18 -2.46
CA TYR A 133 11.21 10.51 -2.72
C TYR A 133 11.42 11.98 -3.13
N TRP A 134 10.52 12.53 -3.95
CA TRP A 134 10.56 13.94 -4.33
C TRP A 134 10.06 14.92 -3.24
N ALA A 135 9.39 14.42 -2.20
CA ALA A 135 8.82 15.24 -1.13
C ALA A 135 9.79 15.48 0.04
N VAL A 136 10.78 14.61 0.23
CA VAL A 136 11.83 14.68 1.27
C VAL A 136 13.03 15.45 0.75
#